data_AF-A0A1P8JV53-F1
#
_entry.id   AF-A0A1P8JV53-F1
#
_cell.length_a   1.000
_cell.length_b   1.000
_cell.length_c   1.000
_cell.angle_alpha   90.00
_cell.angle_beta   90.00
_cell.angle_gamma   90.00
#
_symmetry.space_group_name_H-M   'P 1'
#
loop_
_entity.id
_entity.type
_entity.pdbx_description
1 polymer ?
#
loop_
_entity_poly.entity_id
_entity_poly.type
_entity_poly.pdbx_seq_one_letter_code
_entity_poly.pdbx_strand_id
1 'polypeptide(L)'
;MNMKLNQNDLESIKDRMQRGELTAAQANVEMVRAQRVRLVTSRLPADIRSTLNAAVKAGQLGHMKKAGSKPEAYFHPTFDFLAKAERNKAAETAMRALLAVCA
;
A
#
# COMPACT_ATOMS: atom_id res chain seq x y z
N MET A 1 8.06 -0.98 14.04
CA MET A 1 6.64 -1.34 14.13
C MET A 1 6.09 -1.57 12.73
N ASN A 2 5.75 -2.80 12.34
CA ASN A 2 4.89 -3.05 11.18
C ASN A 2 3.46 -2.75 11.66
N MET A 3 2.93 -1.55 11.40
CA MET A 3 1.51 -1.26 11.68
C MET A 3 0.67 -1.92 10.58
N LYS A 4 0.31 -3.19 10.82
CA LYS A 4 -0.82 -3.80 10.11
C LYS A 4 -2.05 -2.91 10.38
N LEU A 5 -2.93 -2.78 9.39
CA LEU A 5 -4.21 -2.07 9.53
C LEU A 5 -4.88 -2.55 10.84
N ASN A 6 -5.15 -1.63 11.76
CA ASN A 6 -5.67 -2.01 13.06
C ASN A 6 -7.09 -2.57 12.87
N GLN A 7 -7.48 -3.59 13.64
CA GLN A 7 -8.76 -4.27 13.41
C GLN A 7 -9.94 -3.30 13.48
N ASN A 8 -9.86 -2.31 14.38
CA ASN A 8 -10.86 -1.25 14.52
C ASN A 8 -10.97 -0.35 13.27
N ASP A 9 -9.83 -0.02 12.62
CA ASP A 9 -9.84 0.79 11.40
C ASP A 9 -10.48 0.01 10.24
N LEU A 10 -10.20 -1.29 10.16
CA LEU A 10 -10.76 -2.15 9.14
C LEU A 10 -12.28 -2.30 9.30
N GLU A 11 -12.75 -2.57 10.52
CA GLU A 11 -14.18 -2.70 10.80
C GLU A 11 -14.92 -1.39 10.55
N SER A 12 -14.34 -0.24 10.96
CA SER A 12 -14.90 1.08 10.67
C SER A 12 -15.06 1.33 9.15
N ILE A 13 -14.04 0.99 8.35
CA ILE A 13 -14.11 1.14 6.89
C ILE A 13 -15.18 0.21 6.29
N LYS A 14 -15.27 -1.04 6.75
CA LYS A 14 -16.28 -2.00 6.30
C LYS A 14 -17.70 -1.54 6.63
N ASP A 15 -17.93 -1.07 7.86
CA ASP A 15 -19.24 -0.61 8.31
C ASP A 15 -19.71 0.59 7.48
N ARG A 16 -18.81 1.56 7.24
CA ARG A 16 -19.10 2.72 6.38
C ARG A 16 -19.40 2.31 4.93
N MET A 17 -18.71 1.29 4.41
CA MET A 17 -19.04 0.73 3.09
C MET A 17 -20.42 0.06 3.08
N GLN A 18 -20.76 -0.72 4.11
CA GLN A 18 -22.07 -1.39 4.20
C GLN A 18 -23.22 -0.38 4.31
N ARG A 19 -23.01 0.74 5.00
CA ARG A 19 -23.96 1.85 5.08
C ARG A 19 -24.03 2.71 3.82
N GLY A 20 -23.22 2.44 2.80
CA GLY A 20 -23.18 3.21 1.56
C GLY A 20 -22.49 4.58 1.68
N GLU A 21 -21.83 4.85 2.81
CA GLU A 21 -21.11 6.10 3.08
C GLU A 21 -19.75 6.17 2.36
N LEU A 22 -19.24 5.01 1.95
CA LEU A 22 -17.98 4.85 1.22
C LEU A 22 -18.17 3.95 0.01
N THR A 23 -17.74 4.45 -1.15
CA THR A 23 -17.52 3.59 -2.31
C THR A 23 -16.32 2.67 -2.08
N ALA A 24 -16.29 1.52 -2.76
CA ALA A 24 -15.12 0.62 -2.74
C ALA A 24 -13.82 1.34 -3.17
N ALA A 25 -13.95 2.35 -4.03
CA ALA A 25 -12.83 3.17 -4.46
C ALA A 25 -12.25 4.00 -3.31
N GLN A 26 -13.10 4.74 -2.60
CA GLN A 26 -12.71 5.56 -1.46
C GLN A 26 -12.18 4.70 -0.30
N ALA A 27 -12.79 3.53 -0.05
CA ALA A 27 -12.33 2.60 0.97
C ALA A 27 -10.89 2.12 0.71
N ASN A 28 -10.53 1.81 -0.54
CA ASN A 28 -9.15 1.43 -0.89
C ASN A 28 -8.15 2.56 -0.59
N VAL A 29 -8.53 3.82 -0.81
CA VAL A 29 -7.70 4.98 -0.49
C VAL A 29 -7.55 5.13 1.03
N GLU A 30 -8.65 5.04 1.78
CA GLU A 30 -8.63 5.13 3.24
C GLU A 30 -7.78 4.01 3.87
N MET A 31 -7.86 2.78 3.33
CA MET A 31 -7.02 1.67 3.79
C MET A 31 -5.53 1.97 3.63
N VAL A 32 -5.10 2.56 2.51
CA VAL A 32 -3.69 2.95 2.31
C VAL A 32 -3.29 4.07 3.28
N ARG A 33 -4.17 5.04 3.52
CA ARG A 33 -3.90 6.12 4.47
C ARG A 33 -3.77 5.60 5.90
N ALA A 34 -4.63 4.67 6.31
CA ALA A 34 -4.59 4.04 7.62
C ALA A 34 -3.35 3.13 7.78
N GLN A 35 -2.99 2.36 6.74
CA GLN A 35 -1.75 1.56 6.71
C GLN A 35 -0.48 2.40 6.61
N ARG A 36 -0.60 3.69 6.25
CA ARG A 36 0.49 4.62 5.90
C ARG A 36 1.26 4.23 4.65
N VAL A 37 1.51 2.95 4.40
CA VAL A 37 2.18 2.41 3.22
C VAL A 37 1.51 1.10 2.80
N ARG A 38 1.30 0.94 1.50
CA ARG A 38 0.88 -0.30 0.86
C ARG A 38 1.87 -0.66 -0.25
N LEU A 39 2.66 -1.70 -0.01
CA LEU A 39 3.52 -2.29 -1.03
C LEU A 39 2.69 -3.18 -1.98
N VAL A 40 2.99 -3.09 -3.27
CA VAL A 40 2.43 -3.97 -4.31
C VAL A 40 3.41 -5.12 -4.50
N THR A 41 3.26 -6.17 -3.68
CA THR A 41 4.07 -7.40 -3.72
C THR A 41 3.50 -8.46 -4.65
N SER A 42 2.21 -8.38 -4.94
CA SER A 42 1.49 -9.26 -5.88
C SER A 42 0.70 -8.43 -6.90
N ARG A 43 0.06 -9.10 -7.86
CA ARG A 43 -0.75 -8.44 -8.89
C ARG A 43 -1.90 -7.66 -8.24
N LEU A 44 -1.89 -6.35 -8.40
CA LEU A 44 -3.01 -5.48 -8.01
C LEU A 44 -4.07 -5.46 -9.14
N PRO A 45 -5.36 -5.70 -8.84
CA PRO A 45 -6.44 -5.58 -9.81
C PRO A 45 -6.45 -4.22 -10.50
N ALA A 46 -6.82 -4.18 -11.79
CA ALA A 46 -6.75 -2.99 -12.62
C ALA A 46 -7.60 -1.84 -12.05
N ASP A 47 -8.81 -2.13 -11.58
CA ASP A 47 -9.72 -1.13 -11.02
C ASP A 47 -9.18 -0.49 -9.74
N ILE A 48 -8.56 -1.30 -8.88
CA ILE A 48 -7.92 -0.82 -7.65
C ILE A 48 -6.70 0.04 -8.01
N ARG A 49 -5.88 -0.40 -8.96
CA ARG A 49 -4.72 0.38 -9.42
C ARG A 49 -5.14 1.72 -10.03
N SER A 50 -6.20 1.73 -10.85
CA SER A 50 -6.77 2.94 -11.45
C SER A 50 -7.25 3.90 -10.37
N THR A 51 -8.00 3.40 -9.39
CA THR A 51 -8.48 4.15 -8.23
C THR A 51 -7.33 4.79 -7.44
N LEU A 52 -6.31 4.01 -7.08
CA LEU A 52 -5.19 4.53 -6.30
C LEU A 52 -4.39 5.57 -7.11
N ASN A 53 -4.23 5.37 -8.41
CA ASN A 53 -3.61 6.36 -9.29
C ASN A 53 -4.43 7.66 -9.39
N ALA A 54 -5.76 7.57 -9.41
CA ALA A 54 -6.62 8.76 -9.36
C ALA A 54 -6.45 9.51 -8.03
N ALA A 55 -6.38 8.79 -6.91
CA ALA A 55 -6.13 9.38 -5.59
C ALA A 55 -4.74 10.05 -5.49
N VAL A 56 -3.74 9.50 -6.18
CA VAL A 56 -2.41 10.12 -6.31
C VAL A 56 -2.49 11.42 -7.09
N LYS A 57 -3.18 11.42 -8.23
CA LYS A 57 -3.42 12.65 -9.02
C LYS A 57 -4.17 13.72 -8.24
N ALA A 58 -5.09 13.31 -7.36
CA ALA A 58 -5.83 14.18 -6.46
C ALA A 58 -5.02 14.62 -5.21
N GLY A 59 -3.77 14.18 -5.05
CA GLY A 59 -2.91 14.53 -3.92
C GLY A 59 -3.22 13.81 -2.60
N GLN A 60 -4.14 12.84 -2.61
CA GLN A 60 -4.55 12.09 -1.42
C GLN A 60 -3.54 11.01 -1.02
N LEU A 61 -2.76 10.53 -1.99
CA LEU A 61 -1.73 9.51 -1.83
C LEU A 61 -0.46 9.90 -2.57
N GLY A 62 0.68 9.41 -2.08
CA GLY A 62 1.92 9.33 -2.82
C GLY A 62 2.05 8.01 -3.56
N HIS A 63 2.84 8.01 -4.64
CA HIS A 63 3.13 6.81 -5.43
C HIS A 63 4.63 6.69 -5.74
N MET A 64 5.09 5.45 -5.75
CA MET A 64 6.46 5.08 -6.01
C MET A 64 6.46 3.87 -6.95
N LYS A 65 6.88 4.09 -8.21
CA LYS A 65 6.98 3.03 -9.22
C LYS A 65 8.00 1.97 -8.81
N LYS A 66 7.78 0.72 -9.26
CA LYS A 66 8.73 -0.40 -9.10
C LYS A 66 10.10 -0.01 -9.68
N ALA A 67 11.18 -0.36 -8.98
CA ALA A 67 12.55 -0.08 -9.40
C ALA A 67 13.48 -1.22 -8.97
N GLY A 68 14.03 -1.97 -9.91
CA GLY A 68 14.82 -3.17 -9.61
C GLY A 68 14.05 -4.15 -8.71
N SER A 69 14.68 -4.55 -7.61
CA SER A 69 14.09 -5.41 -6.56
C SER A 69 13.11 -4.69 -5.62
N LYS A 70 13.00 -3.35 -5.69
CA LYS A 70 12.10 -2.57 -4.84
C LYS A 70 10.68 -2.58 -5.40
N PRO A 71 9.68 -3.11 -4.66
CA PRO A 71 8.30 -3.21 -5.14
C PRO A 71 7.68 -1.84 -5.40
N GLU A 72 6.60 -1.78 -6.16
CA GLU A 72 5.77 -0.56 -6.27
C GLU A 72 5.09 -0.26 -4.93
N ALA A 73 4.85 1.01 -4.61
CA ALA A 73 4.21 1.42 -3.35
C ALA A 73 3.25 2.58 -3.52
N TYR A 74 2.12 2.51 -2.83
CA TYR A 74 1.21 3.62 -2.55
C TYR A 74 1.33 3.98 -1.07
N PHE A 75 1.33 5.27 -0.73
CA PHE A 75 1.58 5.69 0.64
C PHE A 75 0.86 6.98 1.00
N HIS A 76 0.71 7.25 2.30
CA HIS A 76 0.23 8.53 2.78
C HIS A 76 1.25 9.63 2.44
N PRO A 77 0.85 10.80 1.90
CA PRO A 77 1.78 11.79 1.35
C PRO A 77 2.90 12.25 2.31
N THR A 78 2.63 12.27 3.62
CA THR A 78 3.58 12.67 4.66
C THR A 78 4.53 11.55 5.14
N PHE A 79 4.42 10.34 4.58
CA PHE A 79 5.15 9.14 5.02
C PHE A 79 6.01 8.53 3.90
N ASP A 80 6.56 9.36 3.00
CA ASP A 80 7.44 8.89 1.92
C ASP A 80 8.71 8.18 2.46
N PHE A 81 9.24 8.64 3.59
CA PHE A 81 10.37 8.01 4.28
C PHE A 81 10.05 6.57 4.69
N LEU A 82 8.83 6.31 5.16
CA LEU A 82 8.38 4.98 5.54
C LEU A 82 8.21 4.10 4.30
N ALA A 83 7.67 4.65 3.21
CA ALA A 83 7.57 3.94 1.94
C ALA A 83 8.95 3.52 1.42
N LYS A 84 9.96 4.40 1.48
CA LYS A 84 11.36 4.06 1.14
C LYS A 84 11.90 2.94 2.01
N ALA A 85 11.72 3.03 3.34
CA ALA A 85 12.21 2.05 4.29
C ALA A 85 11.58 0.66 4.06
N GLU A 86 10.26 0.59 3.89
CA GLU A 86 9.55 -0.67 3.64
C GLU A 86 9.94 -1.31 2.30
N ARG A 87 10.10 -0.49 1.25
CA ARG A 87 10.57 -0.96 -0.06
C ARG A 87 11.99 -1.54 0.01
N ASN A 88 12.89 -0.88 0.75
CA ASN A 88 14.27 -1.37 0.95
C ASN A 88 14.26 -2.69 1.72
N LYS A 89 13.51 -2.78 2.82
CA LYS A 89 13.36 -4.02 3.60
C LYS A 89 12.80 -5.17 2.76
N ALA A 90 11.81 -4.91 1.91
CA ALA A 90 11.25 -5.91 1.02
C ALA A 90 12.30 -6.41 0.00
N ALA A 91 13.08 -5.50 -0.58
CA ALA A 91 14.16 -5.84 -1.50
C ALA A 91 15.27 -6.67 -0.83
N GLU A 92 15.72 -6.28 0.35
CA GLU A 92 16.70 -7.04 1.15
C GLU A 92 16.20 -8.44 1.48
N THR A 93 14.92 -8.56 1.89
CA THR A 93 14.29 -9.85 2.19
C THR A 93 14.29 -10.76 0.96
N ALA A 94 13.93 -10.22 -0.21
CA ALA A 94 13.94 -10.97 -1.46
C ALA A 94 15.36 -11.42 -1.87
N MET A 95 16.36 -10.55 -1.72
CA MET A 95 17.76 -10.90 -2.01
C MET A 95 18.27 -12.00 -1.09
N ARG A 96 17.97 -11.92 0.22
CA ARG A 96 18.34 -12.97 1.18
C ARG A 96 17.69 -14.31 0.84
N ALA A 97 16.42 -14.31 0.46
CA ALA A 97 15.72 -15.53 0.04
C ALA A 97 16.36 -16.16 -1.21
N LEU A 98 16.79 -15.35 -2.18
CA LEU A 98 17.51 -15.83 -3.36
C LEU A 98 18.87 -16.44 -2.99
N LEU A 99 19.65 -15.77 -2.15
CA LEU A 99 20.96 -16.28 -1.70
C LEU A 99 20.85 -17.61 -0.97
N ALA A 100 19.80 -17.81 -0.17
CA ALA A 100 19.58 -19.05 0.56
C ALA A 100 19.23 -20.24 -0.34
N VAL A 101 18.71 -20.00 -1.55
CA VAL A 101 18.40 -21.07 -2.53
C VAL A 101 19.60 -21.40 -3.40
N CYS A 102 20.48 -20.43 -3.65
CA CYS A 102 21.68 -20.61 -4.46
C CYS A 102 22.93 -21.07 -3.67
N ALA A 103 22.82 -21.17 -2.34
CA ALA A 103 23.86 -21.71 -1.44
C ALA A 103 23.72 -23.23 -1.30
#